data_AF-A0A2W1BHS2-F1
#
_entry.id   AF-A0A2W1BHS2-F1
#
_cell.length_a   1.000
_cell.length_b   1.000
_cell.length_c   1.000
_cell.angle_alpha   90.00
_cell.angle_beta   90.00
_cell.angle_gamma   90.00
#
_symmetry.space_group_name_H-M   'P 1'
#
loop_
_entity.id
_entity.type
_entity.pdbx_description
1 polymer ?
#
loop_
_entity_poly.entity_id
_entity_poly.type
_entity_poly.pdbx_seq_one_letter_code
_entity_poly.pdbx_strand_id
1 'polypeptide(L)'
;MSYIWTFAPESKALLQSCLNAAGPQDESNKWFQKFGPQNLDLINKTIDTIVVNDSPEIDDKPATQENQDEDILNAAQEFLDPEIDIISKFGDLVENCKKTPKLLEDLAKNLPTATAEKLFKHILDTKDISRDFLTIFYKYFTPHYIRRENSRFCTEILLETYKKYPVHFKLAFKVILKDLEVQNTVVNDFILHLEPKNLTDLLEFISDLQLSSEQFCHNLFTILTAYKTCNKTDIIQNYILSYLKTYPDTCSSDKNFGKLMLAYLQNEKACKNKIDCELLEGIVERHKSPFKRPCLSILKEIKDGNL
;
A
#
# COMPACT_ATOMS: atom_id res chain seq x y z
N MET A 1 5.17 6.97 33.39
CA MET A 1 6.21 7.91 32.92
C MET A 1 6.22 7.89 31.40
N SER A 2 6.10 9.03 30.75
CA SER A 2 6.07 9.14 29.29
C SER A 2 7.47 8.88 28.73
N TYR A 3 7.63 7.85 27.90
CA TYR A 3 8.91 7.58 27.23
C TYR A 3 9.09 8.58 26.08
N ILE A 4 9.87 9.63 26.32
CA ILE A 4 10.36 10.50 25.25
C ILE A 4 11.39 9.69 24.46
N TRP A 5 11.13 9.48 23.17
CA TRP A 5 12.06 8.80 22.28
C TRP A 5 13.37 9.59 22.23
N THR A 6 14.47 8.98 22.65
CA THR A 6 15.80 9.61 22.63
C THR A 6 16.71 8.82 21.71
N PHE A 7 17.58 9.52 20.97
CA PHE A 7 18.60 8.86 20.18
C PHE A 7 19.51 8.02 21.08
N ALA A 8 19.88 6.83 20.60
CA ALA A 8 20.88 5.99 21.24
C ALA A 8 22.16 6.80 21.50
N PRO A 9 22.87 6.59 22.62
CA PRO A 9 24.07 7.37 22.97
C PRO A 9 25.11 7.44 21.85
N GLU A 10 25.27 6.33 21.12
CA GLU A 10 26.18 6.16 19.99
C GLU A 10 25.80 7.04 18.78
N SER A 11 24.52 7.30 18.57
CA SER A 11 24.01 8.11 17.45
C SER A 11 24.12 9.61 17.70
N LYS A 12 24.40 10.06 18.94
CA LYS A 12 24.49 11.48 19.28
C LYS A 12 25.66 12.18 18.61
N ALA A 13 26.80 11.50 18.48
CA ALA A 13 27.98 12.04 17.80
C ALA A 13 27.74 12.23 16.30
N LEU A 14 27.05 11.28 15.66
CA LEU A 14 26.68 11.34 14.24
C LEU A 14 25.66 12.47 13.99
N LEU A 15 24.65 12.58 14.86
CA LEU A 15 23.67 13.67 14.81
C LEU A 15 24.34 15.03 14.93
N GLN A 16 25.28 15.20 15.86
CA GLN A 16 26.02 16.44 16.02
C GLN A 16 26.85 16.78 14.78
N SER A 17 27.47 15.77 14.16
CA SER A 17 28.21 15.95 12.90
C SER A 17 27.29 16.42 11.77
N CYS A 18 26.10 15.82 11.62
CA CYS A 18 25.12 16.24 10.62
C CYS A 18 24.57 17.65 10.87
N LEU A 19 24.31 18.01 12.13
CA LEU A 19 23.85 19.35 12.51
C LEU A 19 24.93 20.41 12.23
N ASN A 20 26.20 20.09 12.46
CA ASN A 20 27.32 20.99 12.17
C ASN A 20 27.59 21.14 10.66
N ALA A 21 27.24 20.13 9.86
CA ALA A 21 27.37 20.15 8.40
C ALA A 21 26.18 20.78 7.68
N ALA A 22 25.05 20.98 8.37
CA ALA A 22 23.89 21.67 7.83
C ALA A 22 24.21 23.15 7.60
N GLY A 23 23.72 23.70 6.48
CA GLY A 23 23.82 25.13 6.21
C GLY A 23 23.06 25.96 7.25
N PRO A 24 23.33 27.28 7.32
CA PRO A 24 22.62 28.18 8.22
C PRO A 24 21.10 28.09 8.00
N GLN A 25 20.34 28.29 9.08
CA GLN A 25 18.89 28.20 9.06
C GLN A 25 18.30 29.22 8.06
N ASP A 26 17.46 28.72 7.16
CA ASP A 26 16.70 29.56 6.23
C ASP A 26 15.46 30.09 6.93
N GLU A 27 15.46 31.39 7.25
CA GLU A 27 14.35 32.08 7.92
C GLU A 27 13.04 32.06 7.11
N SER A 28 13.10 31.78 5.80
CA SER A 28 11.93 31.62 4.93
C SER A 28 11.36 30.19 4.90
N ASN A 29 12.05 29.24 5.53
CA ASN A 29 11.61 27.85 5.57
C ASN A 29 10.34 27.70 6.43
N LYS A 30 9.27 27.20 5.82
CA LYS A 30 7.95 27.02 6.47
C LYS A 30 7.99 26.11 7.70
N TRP A 31 8.92 25.15 7.77
CA TRP A 31 9.11 24.29 8.95
C TRP A 31 9.87 25.01 10.06
N PHE A 32 10.90 25.79 9.73
CA PHE A 32 11.61 26.61 10.70
C PHE A 32 10.72 27.71 11.29
N GLN A 33 9.88 28.35 10.47
CA GLN A 33 8.90 29.32 10.94
C GLN A 33 7.84 28.70 11.87
N LYS A 34 7.49 27.43 11.68
CA LYS A 34 6.42 26.74 12.43
C LYS A 34 6.92 26.01 13.68
N PHE A 35 8.13 25.46 13.65
CA PHE A 35 8.70 24.62 14.71
C PHE A 35 10.07 25.11 15.21
N GLY A 36 10.50 26.28 14.76
CA GLY A 36 11.73 26.90 15.20
C GLY A 36 11.68 27.35 16.67
N PRO A 37 12.82 27.80 17.21
CA PRO A 37 12.99 28.10 18.62
C PRO A 37 11.93 29.07 19.18
N GLN A 38 11.50 30.03 18.36
CA GLN A 38 10.48 31.03 18.70
C GLN A 38 9.09 30.45 19.01
N ASN A 39 8.81 29.20 18.63
CA ASN A 39 7.53 28.52 18.87
C ASN A 39 7.62 27.33 19.84
N LEU A 40 8.78 27.07 20.44
CA LEU A 40 8.97 25.95 21.38
C LEU A 40 8.05 26.05 22.60
N ASP A 41 7.79 27.25 23.11
CA ASP A 41 6.88 27.46 24.25
C ASP A 41 5.42 27.13 23.93
N LEU A 42 4.99 27.31 22.67
CA LEU A 42 3.65 26.92 22.20
C LEU A 42 3.55 25.41 22.03
N ILE A 43 4.60 24.76 21.54
CA ILE A 43 4.66 23.31 21.37
C ILE A 43 4.64 22.61 22.74
N ASN A 44 5.44 23.09 23.69
CA ASN A 44 5.51 22.51 25.04
C ASN A 44 4.19 22.64 25.82
N LYS A 45 3.42 23.73 25.62
CA LYS A 45 2.09 23.90 26.23
C LYS A 45 1.02 22.94 25.70
N THR A 46 1.23 22.34 24.52
CA THR A 46 0.23 21.47 23.88
C THR A 46 0.39 19.99 24.31
N ILE A 47 1.48 19.65 25.01
CA ILE A 47 1.83 18.25 25.37
C ILE A 47 1.21 17.80 26.71
N ASP A 48 0.67 18.71 27.52
CA ASP A 48 0.12 18.40 28.86
C ASP A 48 -1.29 17.77 28.85
N THR A 49 -1.82 17.30 27.71
CA THR A 49 -3.15 16.65 27.68
C THR A 49 -3.22 15.51 26.68
N ILE A 50 -2.39 14.49 26.87
CA ILE A 50 -2.69 13.15 26.37
C ILE A 50 -2.74 12.22 27.58
N VAL A 51 -3.93 12.09 28.17
CA VAL A 51 -4.23 11.06 29.16
C VAL A 51 -4.43 9.76 28.39
N VAL A 52 -3.42 8.90 28.39
CA VAL A 52 -3.57 7.50 27.96
C VAL A 52 -4.11 6.73 29.16
N ASN A 53 -5.37 6.30 29.08
CA ASN A 53 -5.94 5.40 30.08
C ASN A 53 -5.23 4.05 30.00
N ASP A 54 -4.82 3.57 31.17
CA ASP A 54 -4.12 2.30 31.38
C ASP A 54 -4.85 1.12 30.71
N SER A 55 -4.11 0.37 29.89
CA SER A 55 -4.47 -0.99 29.48
C SER A 55 -3.77 -2.00 30.37
N PRO A 56 -4.36 -3.19 30.59
CA PRO A 56 -3.89 -4.12 31.61
C PRO A 56 -2.53 -4.69 31.25
N GLU A 57 -1.69 -4.84 32.26
CA GLU A 57 -0.50 -5.67 32.23
C GLU A 57 -0.88 -7.09 31.78
N ILE A 58 -0.43 -7.47 30.57
CA ILE A 58 -0.36 -8.86 30.16
C ILE A 58 1.09 -9.29 30.41
N ASP A 59 1.27 -9.92 31.56
CA ASP A 59 2.45 -10.68 31.91
C ASP A 59 2.44 -11.98 31.09
N ASP A 60 3.07 -11.96 29.92
CA ASP A 60 3.45 -13.17 29.19
C ASP A 60 4.86 -12.95 28.65
N LYS A 61 5.86 -13.38 29.44
CA LYS A 61 7.21 -13.63 28.91
C LYS A 61 7.09 -14.61 27.74
N PRO A 62 7.47 -14.23 26.50
CA PRO A 62 7.57 -15.19 25.43
C PRO A 62 8.70 -16.16 25.77
N ALA A 63 8.42 -17.46 25.71
CA ALA A 63 9.45 -18.48 25.74
C ALA A 63 10.42 -18.26 24.57
N THR A 64 11.67 -17.89 24.88
CA THR A 64 12.89 -17.96 24.06
C THR A 64 12.70 -18.09 22.54
N GLN A 65 12.46 -16.95 21.87
CA GLN A 65 12.56 -16.75 20.41
C GLN A 65 13.99 -16.40 19.93
N GLU A 66 14.93 -16.16 20.85
CA GLU A 66 16.25 -15.57 20.54
C GLU A 66 17.08 -16.41 19.54
N ASN A 67 17.00 -17.76 19.58
CA ASN A 67 17.82 -18.61 18.73
C ASN A 67 17.35 -18.69 17.26
N GLN A 68 16.06 -18.44 16.97
CA GLN A 68 15.58 -18.44 15.58
C GLN A 68 15.92 -17.13 14.88
N ASP A 69 15.90 -15.99 15.57
CA ASP A 69 16.20 -14.70 14.95
C ASP A 69 17.70 -14.52 14.67
N GLU A 70 18.60 -15.10 15.49
CA GLU A 70 20.06 -15.09 15.25
C GLU A 70 20.46 -15.86 13.97
N ASP A 71 19.90 -17.05 13.74
CA ASP A 71 20.20 -17.84 12.53
C ASP A 71 19.73 -17.15 11.24
N ILE A 72 18.62 -16.40 11.32
CA ILE A 72 18.07 -15.61 10.20
C ILE A 72 18.95 -14.40 9.92
N LEU A 73 19.37 -13.68 10.96
CA LEU A 73 20.28 -12.54 10.87
C LEU A 73 21.62 -12.93 10.27
N ASN A 74 22.19 -14.06 10.70
CA ASN A 74 23.46 -14.56 10.19
C ASN A 74 23.38 -14.95 8.71
N ALA A 75 22.30 -15.62 8.29
CA ALA A 75 22.08 -15.97 6.88
C ALA A 75 21.82 -14.73 5.99
N ALA A 76 21.18 -13.69 6.53
CA ALA A 76 20.96 -12.42 5.82
C ALA A 76 22.24 -11.62 5.62
N GLN A 77 23.09 -11.56 6.65
CA GLN A 77 24.33 -10.79 6.64
C GLN A 77 25.25 -11.18 5.48
N GLU A 78 25.32 -12.47 5.14
CA GLU A 78 26.12 -12.95 4.01
C GLU A 78 25.68 -12.33 2.67
N PHE A 79 24.38 -12.18 2.43
CA PHE A 79 23.90 -11.56 1.18
C PHE A 79 23.88 -10.02 1.22
N LEU A 80 24.03 -9.43 2.41
CA LEU A 80 24.10 -7.98 2.60
C LEU A 80 25.53 -7.43 2.51
N ASP A 81 26.54 -8.32 2.49
CA ASP A 81 27.93 -7.93 2.29
C ASP A 81 28.09 -7.26 0.90
N PRO A 82 28.58 -6.01 0.81
CA PRO A 82 28.77 -5.31 -0.45
C PRO A 82 29.79 -5.95 -1.39
N GLU A 83 30.69 -6.81 -0.88
CA GLU A 83 31.64 -7.56 -1.71
C GLU A 83 31.02 -8.79 -2.36
N ILE A 84 29.84 -9.23 -1.89
CA ILE A 84 29.16 -10.41 -2.41
C ILE A 84 28.24 -10.02 -3.58
N ASP A 85 28.52 -10.60 -4.75
CA ASP A 85 27.57 -10.57 -5.86
C ASP A 85 26.44 -11.58 -5.59
N ILE A 86 25.27 -11.07 -5.19
CA ILE A 86 24.08 -11.88 -4.88
C ILE A 86 23.68 -12.85 -6.01
N ILE A 87 24.00 -12.51 -7.27
CA ILE A 87 23.68 -13.36 -8.42
C ILE A 87 24.59 -14.58 -8.45
N SER A 88 25.87 -14.43 -8.11
CA SER A 88 26.81 -15.54 -8.00
C SER A 88 26.43 -16.56 -6.93
N LYS A 89 25.72 -16.12 -5.88
CA LYS A 89 25.19 -16.96 -4.78
C LYS A 89 23.68 -17.21 -4.88
N PHE A 90 23.08 -17.07 -6.06
CA PHE A 90 21.64 -17.21 -6.21
C PHE A 90 21.12 -18.60 -5.80
N GLY A 91 21.91 -19.66 -6.04
CA GLY A 91 21.59 -21.02 -5.58
C GLY A 91 21.42 -21.10 -4.06
N ASP A 92 22.40 -20.59 -3.32
CA ASP A 92 22.39 -20.57 -1.85
C ASP A 92 21.23 -19.72 -1.31
N LEU A 93 20.95 -18.59 -1.97
CA LEU A 93 19.79 -17.77 -1.65
C LEU A 93 18.49 -18.58 -1.78
N VAL A 94 18.31 -19.31 -2.88
CA VAL A 94 17.12 -20.14 -3.10
C VAL A 94 16.98 -21.21 -2.01
N GLU A 95 18.07 -21.87 -1.61
CA GLU A 95 18.04 -22.89 -0.56
C GLU A 95 17.74 -22.30 0.82
N ASN A 96 18.38 -21.19 1.17
CA ASN A 96 18.18 -20.53 2.47
C ASN A 96 16.77 -19.96 2.60
N CYS A 97 16.20 -19.38 1.53
CA CYS A 97 14.84 -18.84 1.55
C CYS A 97 13.76 -19.92 1.70
N LYS A 98 14.03 -21.17 1.28
CA LYS A 98 13.11 -22.29 1.51
C LYS A 98 13.06 -22.69 2.98
N LYS A 99 14.17 -22.61 3.69
CA LYS A 99 14.25 -22.89 5.13
C LYS A 99 13.69 -21.72 5.94
N THR A 100 14.02 -20.50 5.52
CA THR A 100 13.64 -19.26 6.20
C THR A 100 13.10 -18.22 5.22
N PRO A 101 11.79 -18.23 4.93
CA PRO A 101 11.18 -17.25 4.01
C PRO A 101 11.34 -15.78 4.45
N LYS A 102 11.35 -15.51 5.76
CA LYS A 102 11.50 -14.16 6.34
C LYS A 102 12.82 -13.48 5.98
N LEU A 103 13.86 -14.26 5.64
CA LEU A 103 15.13 -13.76 5.11
C LEU A 103 14.90 -12.74 3.98
N LEU A 104 13.94 -13.01 3.10
CA LEU A 104 13.64 -12.14 1.97
C LEU A 104 13.01 -10.80 2.35
N GLU A 105 12.29 -10.73 3.47
CA GLU A 105 11.79 -9.45 3.96
C GLU A 105 12.94 -8.55 4.38
N ASP A 106 13.93 -9.12 5.08
CA ASP A 106 15.08 -8.37 5.56
C ASP A 106 16.05 -8.01 4.44
N LEU A 107 16.23 -8.89 3.46
CA LEU A 107 16.95 -8.55 2.24
C LEU A 107 16.23 -7.44 1.45
N ALA A 108 14.90 -7.46 1.34
CA ALA A 108 14.15 -6.41 0.66
C ALA A 108 14.28 -5.04 1.36
N LYS A 109 14.42 -5.04 2.70
CA LYS A 109 14.61 -3.82 3.49
C LYS A 109 16.04 -3.28 3.37
N ASN A 110 17.05 -4.16 3.32
CA ASN A 110 18.44 -3.78 3.53
C ASN A 110 19.34 -3.84 2.29
N LEU A 111 18.97 -4.57 1.23
CA LEU A 111 19.80 -4.64 0.02
C LEU A 111 19.94 -3.26 -0.64
N PRO A 112 21.15 -2.89 -1.10
CA PRO A 112 21.31 -1.70 -1.94
C PRO A 112 20.36 -1.78 -3.14
N THR A 113 19.74 -0.66 -3.52
CA THR A 113 18.75 -0.60 -4.60
C THR A 113 19.28 -1.26 -5.87
N ALA A 114 20.49 -0.92 -6.31
CA ALA A 114 21.12 -1.52 -7.50
C ALA A 114 21.25 -3.06 -7.41
N THR A 115 21.50 -3.62 -6.23
CA THR A 115 21.62 -5.06 -6.01
C THR A 115 20.24 -5.73 -6.03
N ALA A 116 19.24 -5.13 -5.40
CA ALA A 116 17.86 -5.62 -5.45
C ALA A 116 17.30 -5.58 -6.89
N GLU A 117 17.56 -4.51 -7.65
CA GLU A 117 17.16 -4.43 -9.06
C GLU A 117 17.82 -5.51 -9.93
N LYS A 118 19.12 -5.79 -9.69
CA LYS A 118 19.82 -6.90 -10.35
C LYS A 118 19.16 -8.24 -10.03
N LEU A 119 18.78 -8.46 -8.77
CA LEU A 119 18.09 -9.69 -8.35
C LEU A 119 16.74 -9.85 -9.06
N PHE A 120 15.93 -8.78 -9.12
CA PHE A 120 14.67 -8.80 -9.89
C PHE A 120 14.89 -9.12 -11.37
N LYS A 121 15.86 -8.45 -12.02
CA LYS A 121 16.19 -8.70 -13.42
C LYS A 121 16.62 -10.14 -13.63
N HIS A 122 17.49 -10.67 -12.79
CA HIS A 122 17.92 -12.07 -12.87
C HIS A 122 16.73 -13.05 -12.74
N ILE A 123 15.79 -12.79 -11.82
CA ILE A 123 14.59 -13.61 -11.64
C ILE A 123 13.64 -13.52 -12.86
N LEU A 124 13.53 -12.35 -13.46
CA LEU A 124 12.73 -12.10 -14.65
C LEU A 124 13.40 -12.60 -15.95
N ASP A 125 14.72 -12.77 -15.99
CA ASP A 125 15.45 -13.25 -17.17
C ASP A 125 15.64 -14.77 -17.15
N THR A 126 15.72 -15.38 -15.96
CA THR A 126 15.91 -16.83 -15.81
C THR A 126 14.61 -17.57 -16.17
N LYS A 127 14.73 -18.65 -16.94
CA LYS A 127 13.58 -19.46 -17.39
C LYS A 127 13.12 -20.48 -16.35
N ASP A 128 14.06 -21.15 -15.70
CA ASP A 128 13.79 -22.34 -14.88
C ASP A 128 13.96 -22.06 -13.38
N ILE A 129 13.26 -21.06 -12.85
CA ILE A 129 13.20 -20.82 -11.41
C ILE A 129 12.09 -21.67 -10.79
N SER A 130 12.41 -22.35 -9.69
CA SER A 130 11.44 -23.17 -8.98
C SER A 130 10.23 -22.36 -8.53
N ARG A 131 9.02 -22.90 -8.76
CA ARG A 131 7.75 -22.27 -8.40
C ARG A 131 7.65 -21.94 -6.91
N ASP A 132 8.19 -22.80 -6.05
CA ASP A 132 8.17 -22.60 -4.59
C ASP A 132 8.99 -21.37 -4.21
N PHE A 133 10.17 -21.21 -4.81
CA PHE A 133 10.98 -20.02 -4.60
C PHE A 133 10.27 -18.77 -5.12
N LEU A 134 9.70 -18.79 -6.33
CA LEU A 134 8.95 -17.64 -6.85
C LEU A 134 7.78 -17.26 -5.92
N THR A 135 7.07 -18.25 -5.37
CA THR A 135 5.99 -18.04 -4.41
C THR A 135 6.48 -17.33 -3.16
N ILE A 136 7.61 -17.79 -2.59
CA ILE A 136 8.22 -17.17 -1.42
C ILE A 136 8.73 -15.75 -1.76
N PHE A 137 9.42 -15.59 -2.89
CA PHE A 137 9.99 -14.33 -3.33
C PHE A 137 8.94 -13.24 -3.55
N TYR A 138 7.90 -13.54 -4.32
CA TYR A 138 6.85 -12.56 -4.59
C TYR A 138 5.95 -12.28 -3.38
N LYS A 139 5.90 -13.18 -2.40
CA LYS A 139 5.16 -12.96 -1.16
C LYS A 139 5.94 -12.11 -0.15
N TYR A 140 7.25 -12.31 -0.03
CA TYR A 140 8.08 -11.75 1.05
C TYR A 140 9.08 -10.69 0.60
N PHE A 141 9.65 -10.77 -0.61
CA PHE A 141 10.60 -9.77 -1.09
C PHE A 141 9.88 -8.59 -1.75
N THR A 142 9.02 -8.89 -2.73
CA THR A 142 8.45 -7.86 -3.62
C THR A 142 7.62 -6.79 -2.90
N PRO A 143 6.68 -7.13 -1.99
CA PRO A 143 5.87 -6.11 -1.31
C PRO A 143 6.72 -5.19 -0.44
N HIS A 144 7.71 -5.76 0.28
CA HIS A 144 8.60 -5.00 1.14
C HIS A 144 9.55 -4.09 0.35
N TYR A 145 10.03 -4.56 -0.80
CA TYR A 145 10.83 -3.74 -1.70
C TYR A 145 10.02 -2.56 -2.24
N ILE A 146 8.80 -2.78 -2.73
CA ILE A 146 7.92 -1.72 -3.25
C ILE A 146 7.53 -0.72 -2.16
N ARG A 147 7.33 -1.19 -0.93
CA ARG A 147 7.08 -0.31 0.22
C ARG A 147 8.26 0.62 0.48
N ARG A 148 9.48 0.11 0.39
CA ARG A 148 10.72 0.88 0.59
C ARG A 148 10.98 1.81 -0.59
N GLU A 149 10.80 1.30 -1.80
CA GLU A 149 11.17 1.94 -3.06
C GLU A 149 9.93 2.39 -3.81
N ASN A 150 9.58 3.67 -3.70
CA ASN A 150 8.55 4.27 -4.55
C ASN A 150 9.17 4.78 -5.85
N SER A 151 9.51 3.86 -6.76
CA SER A 151 10.24 4.16 -7.98
C SER A 151 9.56 3.65 -9.24
N ARG A 152 9.91 4.22 -10.40
CA ARG A 152 9.47 3.74 -11.72
C ARG A 152 9.82 2.25 -11.94
N PHE A 153 10.97 1.81 -11.42
CA PHE A 153 11.38 0.42 -11.52
C PHE A 153 10.39 -0.53 -10.81
N CYS A 154 9.77 -0.10 -9.72
CA CYS A 154 8.72 -0.89 -9.06
C CYS A 154 7.48 -1.07 -9.92
N THR A 155 7.08 -0.04 -10.69
CA THR A 155 6.01 -0.16 -11.68
C THR A 155 6.37 -1.17 -12.77
N GLU A 156 7.62 -1.12 -13.27
CA GLU A 156 8.13 -2.07 -14.27
C GLU A 156 8.15 -3.50 -13.74
N ILE A 157 8.56 -3.73 -12.49
CA ILE A 157 8.48 -5.05 -11.84
C ILE A 157 7.05 -5.57 -11.81
N LEU A 158 6.08 -4.75 -11.42
CA LEU A 158 4.67 -5.16 -11.37
C LEU A 158 4.16 -5.55 -12.78
N LEU A 159 4.50 -4.76 -13.81
CA LEU A 159 4.10 -5.04 -15.19
C LEU A 159 4.72 -6.33 -15.73
N GLU A 160 6.03 -6.53 -15.55
CA GLU A 160 6.71 -7.72 -16.04
C GLU A 160 6.32 -8.98 -15.26
N THR A 161 6.10 -8.86 -13.95
CA THR A 161 5.60 -9.97 -13.13
C THR A 161 4.16 -10.32 -13.51
N TYR A 162 3.30 -9.33 -13.76
CA TYR A 162 1.92 -9.55 -14.22
C TYR A 162 1.90 -10.37 -15.53
N LYS A 163 2.78 -10.03 -16.48
CA LYS A 163 2.90 -10.74 -17.76
C LYS A 163 3.53 -12.14 -17.60
N LYS A 164 4.67 -12.24 -16.91
CA LYS A 164 5.48 -13.48 -16.87
C LYS A 164 4.96 -14.48 -15.82
N TYR A 165 4.50 -13.99 -14.68
CA TYR A 165 4.16 -14.80 -13.51
C TYR A 165 2.82 -14.37 -12.88
N PRO A 166 1.68 -14.44 -13.60
CA PRO A 166 0.41 -13.85 -13.15
C PRO A 166 -0.10 -14.40 -11.81
N VAL A 167 0.16 -15.67 -11.49
CA VAL A 167 -0.21 -16.26 -10.19
C VAL A 167 0.60 -15.63 -9.06
N HIS A 168 1.90 -15.44 -9.25
CA HIS A 168 2.79 -14.86 -8.25
C HIS A 168 2.57 -13.35 -8.12
N PHE A 169 2.25 -12.66 -9.21
CA PHE A 169 1.78 -11.28 -9.18
C PHE A 169 0.59 -11.13 -8.22
N LYS A 170 -0.45 -11.97 -8.34
CA LYS A 170 -1.63 -11.92 -7.44
C LYS A 170 -1.24 -12.09 -5.97
N LEU A 171 -0.24 -12.93 -5.67
CA LEU A 171 0.28 -13.08 -4.30
C LEU A 171 0.92 -11.77 -3.79
N ALA A 172 1.82 -11.18 -4.56
CA ALA A 172 2.48 -9.92 -4.22
C ALA A 172 1.44 -8.79 -4.07
N PHE A 173 0.57 -8.67 -5.07
CA PHE A 173 -0.41 -7.59 -5.17
C PHE A 173 -1.43 -7.63 -4.02
N LYS A 174 -1.83 -8.83 -3.58
CA LYS A 174 -2.65 -8.99 -2.37
C LYS A 174 -2.00 -8.37 -1.14
N VAL A 175 -0.70 -8.60 -0.93
CA VAL A 175 0.04 -8.05 0.22
C VAL A 175 0.14 -6.54 0.08
N ILE A 176 0.51 -6.05 -1.10
CA ILE A 176 0.63 -4.62 -1.40
C ILE A 176 -0.68 -3.85 -1.14
N LEU A 177 -1.82 -4.35 -1.63
CA LEU A 177 -3.11 -3.69 -1.43
C LEU A 177 -3.57 -3.66 0.03
N LYS A 178 -3.08 -4.59 0.86
CA LYS A 178 -3.44 -4.67 2.28
C LYS A 178 -2.48 -3.86 3.18
N ASP A 179 -1.33 -3.46 2.66
CA ASP A 179 -0.33 -2.68 3.38
C ASP A 179 -0.55 -1.17 3.16
N LEU A 180 -0.96 -0.48 4.24
CA LEU A 180 -1.23 0.97 4.21
C LEU A 180 0.05 1.81 4.10
N GLU A 181 1.22 1.23 4.37
CA GLU A 181 2.51 1.91 4.24
C GLU A 181 2.99 1.99 2.78
N VAL A 182 2.46 1.14 1.91
CA VAL A 182 2.79 1.18 0.48
C VAL A 182 2.15 2.40 -0.16
N GLN A 183 2.98 3.25 -0.77
CA GLN A 183 2.49 4.42 -1.50
C GLN A 183 1.74 3.99 -2.76
N ASN A 184 0.51 4.50 -2.93
CA ASN A 184 -0.33 4.12 -4.07
C ASN A 184 0.19 4.59 -5.43
N THR A 185 1.22 5.43 -5.50
CA THR A 185 1.77 5.93 -6.78
C THR A 185 2.23 4.80 -7.69
N VAL A 186 2.98 3.82 -7.17
CA VAL A 186 3.42 2.65 -7.96
C VAL A 186 2.23 1.85 -8.47
N VAL A 187 1.24 1.62 -7.60
CA VAL A 187 0.04 0.84 -7.91
C VAL A 187 -0.82 1.57 -8.96
N ASN A 188 -0.95 2.88 -8.83
CA ASN A 188 -1.69 3.73 -9.76
C ASN A 188 -1.04 3.74 -11.14
N ASP A 189 0.28 3.94 -11.19
CA ASP A 189 1.03 3.92 -12.42
C ASP A 189 0.91 2.56 -13.10
N PHE A 190 1.01 1.46 -12.33
CA PHE A 190 0.78 0.11 -12.85
C PHE A 190 -0.60 -0.02 -13.51
N ILE A 191 -1.67 0.41 -12.85
CA ILE A 191 -3.04 0.34 -13.39
C ILE A 191 -3.21 1.16 -14.67
N LEU A 192 -2.58 2.34 -14.76
CA LEU A 192 -2.68 3.19 -15.94
C LEU A 192 -2.05 2.57 -17.20
N HIS A 193 -1.15 1.59 -17.04
CA HIS A 193 -0.51 0.88 -18.16
C HIS A 193 -1.25 -0.40 -18.57
N LEU A 194 -2.34 -0.76 -17.88
CA LEU A 194 -3.10 -1.96 -18.21
C LEU A 194 -4.24 -1.67 -19.20
N GLU A 195 -4.44 -2.61 -20.12
CA GLU A 195 -5.57 -2.60 -21.03
C GLU A 195 -6.90 -2.90 -20.31
N PRO A 196 -8.06 -2.46 -20.85
CA PRO A 196 -9.39 -2.66 -20.24
C PRO A 196 -9.70 -4.09 -19.80
N LYS A 197 -9.30 -5.10 -20.58
CA LYS A 197 -9.51 -6.50 -20.24
C LYS A 197 -8.73 -6.89 -18.98
N ASN A 198 -7.44 -6.51 -18.92
CA ASN A 198 -6.60 -6.76 -17.75
C ASN A 198 -7.11 -6.03 -16.50
N LEU A 199 -7.66 -4.83 -16.67
CA LEU A 199 -8.29 -4.09 -15.57
C LEU A 199 -9.56 -4.76 -15.05
N THR A 200 -10.29 -5.46 -15.92
CA THR A 200 -11.45 -6.27 -15.53
C THR A 200 -11.01 -7.43 -14.65
N ASP A 201 -10.06 -8.24 -15.14
CA ASP A 201 -9.53 -9.40 -14.41
C ASP A 201 -8.90 -8.99 -13.06
N LEU A 202 -8.25 -7.82 -13.03
CA LEU A 202 -7.64 -7.27 -11.82
C LEU A 202 -8.69 -6.82 -10.80
N LEU A 203 -9.76 -6.14 -11.23
CA LEU A 203 -10.82 -5.70 -10.33
C LEU A 203 -11.62 -6.88 -9.77
N GLU A 204 -11.87 -7.92 -10.56
CA GLU A 204 -12.48 -9.16 -10.06
C GLU A 204 -11.60 -9.80 -8.99
N PHE A 205 -10.29 -9.86 -9.22
CA PHE A 205 -9.35 -10.32 -8.20
C PHE A 205 -9.39 -9.45 -6.93
N ILE A 206 -9.37 -8.12 -7.06
CA ILE A 206 -9.46 -7.20 -5.92
C ILE A 206 -10.77 -7.44 -5.15
N SER A 207 -11.86 -7.73 -5.86
CA SER A 207 -13.17 -7.95 -5.25
C SER A 207 -13.19 -9.13 -4.26
N ASP A 208 -12.36 -10.13 -4.51
CA ASP A 208 -12.21 -11.32 -3.67
C ASP A 208 -11.36 -11.07 -2.41
N LEU A 209 -10.59 -9.98 -2.35
CA LEU A 209 -9.57 -9.79 -1.30
C LEU A 209 -10.12 -9.39 0.07
N GLN A 210 -11.39 -8.97 0.16
CA GLN A 210 -12.02 -8.39 1.36
C GLN A 210 -11.10 -7.36 2.05
N LEU A 211 -11.15 -6.11 1.57
CA LEU A 211 -10.37 -5.01 2.14
C LEU A 211 -11.09 -4.40 3.35
N SER A 212 -10.33 -4.02 4.38
CA SER A 212 -10.87 -3.20 5.47
C SER A 212 -11.27 -1.81 4.97
N SER A 213 -12.00 -1.04 5.78
CA SER A 213 -12.37 0.34 5.44
C SER A 213 -11.15 1.21 5.11
N GLU A 214 -10.08 1.09 5.89
CA GLU A 214 -8.86 1.87 5.71
C GLU A 214 -8.13 1.45 4.44
N GLN A 215 -8.01 0.14 4.20
CA GLN A 215 -7.41 -0.40 2.97
C GLN A 215 -8.21 0.03 1.74
N PHE A 216 -9.54 0.06 1.82
CA PHE A 216 -10.37 0.54 0.73
C PHE A 216 -10.19 2.03 0.47
N CYS A 217 -10.33 2.90 1.49
CA CYS A 217 -10.17 4.34 1.26
C CYS A 217 -8.71 4.63 0.79
N HIS A 218 -7.70 3.90 1.26
CA HIS A 218 -6.31 3.98 0.77
C HIS A 218 -6.23 3.68 -0.73
N ASN A 219 -6.79 2.55 -1.17
CA ASN A 219 -6.75 2.11 -2.57
C ASN A 219 -7.85 2.73 -3.46
N LEU A 220 -8.57 3.74 -2.97
CA LEU A 220 -9.78 4.24 -3.63
C LEU A 220 -9.51 4.85 -5.01
N PHE A 221 -8.40 5.56 -5.17
CA PHE A 221 -8.02 6.11 -6.46
C PHE A 221 -7.66 5.00 -7.47
N THR A 222 -6.95 3.97 -7.00
CA THR A 222 -6.62 2.75 -7.75
C THR A 222 -7.89 2.07 -8.27
N ILE A 223 -8.84 1.79 -7.36
CA ILE A 223 -10.11 1.14 -7.67
C ILE A 223 -10.94 2.00 -8.62
N LEU A 224 -11.05 3.31 -8.38
CA LEU A 224 -11.75 4.24 -9.26
C LEU A 224 -11.16 4.24 -10.67
N THR A 225 -9.83 4.27 -10.78
CA THR A 225 -9.14 4.36 -12.07
C THR A 225 -9.40 3.10 -12.89
N ALA A 226 -9.22 1.92 -12.28
CA ALA A 226 -9.55 0.66 -12.92
C ALA A 226 -11.05 0.57 -13.28
N TYR A 227 -11.91 1.02 -12.37
CA TYR A 227 -13.36 0.96 -12.58
C TYR A 227 -13.81 1.85 -13.74
N LYS A 228 -13.15 2.97 -14.02
CA LYS A 228 -13.57 3.82 -15.16
C LYS A 228 -13.41 3.15 -16.52
N THR A 229 -12.42 2.28 -16.67
CA THR A 229 -11.99 1.75 -17.97
C THR A 229 -12.20 0.25 -18.14
N CYS A 230 -12.45 -0.51 -17.06
CA CYS A 230 -12.75 -1.93 -17.14
C CYS A 230 -14.11 -2.23 -17.79
N ASN A 231 -14.31 -3.50 -18.19
CA ASN A 231 -15.62 -4.02 -18.51
C ASN A 231 -16.43 -4.23 -17.23
N LYS A 232 -17.71 -3.86 -17.25
CA LYS A 232 -18.59 -3.89 -16.07
C LYS A 232 -19.32 -5.22 -15.96
N THR A 233 -18.66 -6.21 -15.35
CA THR A 233 -19.29 -7.49 -15.01
C THR A 233 -20.19 -7.34 -13.78
N ASP A 234 -21.15 -8.24 -13.60
CA ASP A 234 -22.03 -8.25 -12.42
C ASP A 234 -21.23 -8.37 -11.12
N ILE A 235 -20.12 -9.11 -11.14
CA ILE A 235 -19.20 -9.26 -10.00
C ILE A 235 -18.64 -7.89 -9.61
N ILE A 236 -18.11 -7.14 -10.57
CA ILE A 236 -17.55 -5.80 -10.34
C ILE A 236 -18.64 -4.83 -9.88
N GLN A 237 -19.83 -4.86 -10.49
CA GLN A 237 -20.92 -3.98 -10.08
C GLN A 237 -21.38 -4.24 -8.65
N ASN A 238 -21.58 -5.51 -8.29
CA ASN A 238 -21.96 -5.89 -6.94
C ASN A 238 -20.86 -5.55 -5.91
N TYR A 239 -19.59 -5.73 -6.29
CA TYR A 239 -18.45 -5.31 -5.49
C TYR A 239 -18.49 -3.81 -5.20
N ILE A 240 -18.58 -2.95 -6.23
CA ILE A 240 -18.62 -1.50 -6.03
C ILE A 240 -19.84 -1.08 -5.20
N LEU A 241 -21.03 -1.63 -5.48
CA LEU A 241 -22.23 -1.34 -4.70
C LEU A 241 -22.07 -1.68 -3.21
N SER A 242 -21.48 -2.85 -2.91
CA SER A 242 -21.23 -3.29 -1.53
C SER A 242 -20.36 -2.28 -0.76
N TYR A 243 -19.29 -1.79 -1.39
CA TYR A 243 -18.40 -0.80 -0.75
C TYR A 243 -19.05 0.58 -0.64
N LEU A 244 -19.81 1.01 -1.65
CA LEU A 244 -20.57 2.26 -1.59
C LEU A 244 -21.61 2.22 -0.45
N LYS A 245 -22.23 1.06 -0.20
CA LYS A 245 -23.18 0.84 0.90
C LYS A 245 -22.50 0.79 2.26
N THR A 246 -21.32 0.19 2.35
CA THR A 246 -20.64 -0.09 3.62
C THR A 246 -19.88 1.12 4.16
N TYR A 247 -19.31 1.95 3.28
CA TYR A 247 -18.42 3.05 3.67
C TYR A 247 -18.90 4.48 3.33
N PRO A 248 -20.22 4.78 3.22
CA PRO A 248 -20.68 6.10 2.83
C PRO A 248 -20.33 7.16 3.87
N ASP A 249 -20.26 6.81 5.15
CA ASP A 249 -19.94 7.73 6.24
C ASP A 249 -18.42 7.95 6.36
N THR A 250 -17.63 6.87 6.31
CA THR A 250 -16.17 6.92 6.44
C THR A 250 -15.51 7.69 5.30
N CYS A 251 -15.88 7.43 4.04
CA CYS A 251 -15.33 8.16 2.90
C CYS A 251 -16.30 9.31 2.43
N SER A 252 -17.22 9.79 3.30
CA SER A 252 -18.27 10.79 2.95
C SER A 252 -17.77 12.08 2.30
N SER A 253 -16.61 12.57 2.70
CA SER A 253 -16.01 13.81 2.16
C SER A 253 -14.98 13.54 1.05
N ASP A 254 -14.67 12.28 0.76
CA ASP A 254 -13.65 11.90 -0.20
C ASP A 254 -14.15 12.16 -1.65
N LYS A 255 -13.35 12.91 -2.41
CA LYS A 255 -13.68 13.25 -3.80
C LYS A 255 -13.64 12.05 -4.74
N ASN A 256 -12.72 11.11 -4.52
CA ASN A 256 -12.62 9.89 -5.32
C ASN A 256 -13.78 8.93 -5.00
N PHE A 257 -14.26 8.91 -3.76
CA PHE A 257 -15.47 8.16 -3.41
C PHE A 257 -16.69 8.70 -4.16
N GLY A 258 -16.85 10.03 -4.15
CA GLY A 258 -17.89 10.70 -4.93
C GLY A 258 -17.79 10.45 -6.43
N LYS A 259 -16.57 10.44 -6.99
CA LYS A 259 -16.34 10.08 -8.40
C LYS A 259 -16.67 8.62 -8.71
N LEU A 260 -16.35 7.71 -7.79
CA LEU A 260 -16.67 6.28 -7.94
C LEU A 260 -18.18 6.06 -7.94
N MET A 261 -18.88 6.68 -6.98
CA MET A 261 -20.34 6.68 -6.92
C MET A 261 -20.97 7.25 -8.19
N LEU A 262 -20.46 8.38 -8.70
CA LEU A 262 -20.96 8.95 -9.95
C LEU A 262 -20.75 8.00 -11.14
N ALA A 263 -19.55 7.40 -11.26
CA ALA A 263 -19.25 6.45 -12.32
C ALA A 263 -20.12 5.19 -12.22
N TYR A 264 -20.42 4.74 -11.01
CA TYR A 264 -21.34 3.64 -10.75
C TYR A 264 -22.74 3.96 -11.26
N LEU A 265 -23.32 5.09 -10.83
CA LEU A 265 -24.66 5.52 -11.24
C LEU A 265 -24.76 5.73 -12.77
N GLN A 266 -23.73 6.26 -13.40
CA GLN A 266 -23.68 6.42 -14.86
C GLN A 266 -23.75 5.08 -15.59
N ASN A 267 -23.08 4.04 -15.06
CA ASN A 267 -23.17 2.70 -15.61
C ASN A 267 -24.58 2.13 -15.44
N GLU A 268 -25.17 2.24 -14.24
CA GLU A 268 -26.52 1.75 -13.96
C GLU A 268 -27.57 2.39 -14.87
N LYS A 269 -27.45 3.70 -15.11
CA LYS A 269 -28.29 4.41 -16.08
C LYS A 269 -28.18 3.81 -17.49
N ALA A 270 -26.98 3.45 -17.93
CA ALA A 270 -26.76 2.89 -19.26
C ALA A 270 -27.30 1.45 -19.39
N CYS A 271 -27.14 0.64 -18.34
CA CYS A 271 -27.54 -0.77 -18.33
C CYS A 271 -29.04 -0.97 -18.07
N LYS A 272 -29.75 0.03 -17.51
CA LYS A 272 -31.17 -0.08 -17.10
C LYS A 272 -31.44 -1.27 -16.18
N ASN A 273 -30.49 -1.59 -15.30
CA ASN A 273 -30.69 -2.64 -14.32
C ASN A 273 -31.80 -2.22 -13.34
N LYS A 274 -32.59 -3.20 -12.87
CA LYS A 274 -33.55 -2.99 -11.79
C LYS A 274 -32.81 -2.88 -10.45
N ILE A 275 -32.21 -1.73 -10.21
CA ILE A 275 -31.63 -1.40 -8.91
C ILE A 275 -32.63 -0.63 -8.04
N ASP A 276 -32.60 -0.97 -6.76
CA ASP A 276 -33.30 -0.27 -5.70
C ASP A 276 -32.84 1.20 -5.63
N CYS A 277 -33.69 2.09 -6.13
CA CYS A 277 -33.43 3.52 -6.19
C CYS A 277 -33.50 4.18 -4.81
N GLU A 278 -34.24 3.61 -3.85
CA GLU A 278 -34.29 4.12 -2.46
C GLU A 278 -32.97 3.81 -1.75
N LEU A 279 -32.41 2.62 -1.97
CA LEU A 279 -31.07 2.26 -1.48
C LEU A 279 -30.01 3.23 -2.01
N LEU A 280 -30.00 3.51 -3.32
CA LEU A 280 -29.04 4.42 -3.93
C LEU A 280 -29.18 5.86 -3.42
N GLU A 281 -30.41 6.33 -3.23
CA GLU A 281 -30.67 7.65 -2.65
C GLU A 281 -30.09 7.76 -1.24
N GLY A 282 -30.34 6.75 -0.40
CA GLY A 282 -29.80 6.70 0.96
C GLY A 282 -28.27 6.67 1.03
N ILE A 283 -27.59 6.14 0.00
CA ILE A 283 -26.12 6.20 -0.10
C ILE A 283 -25.66 7.61 -0.52
N VAL A 284 -26.27 8.17 -1.58
CA VAL A 284 -25.89 9.49 -2.13
C VAL A 284 -26.15 10.61 -1.11
N GLU A 285 -27.21 10.52 -0.32
CA GLU A 285 -27.57 11.53 0.68
C GLU A 285 -26.53 11.66 1.80
N ARG A 286 -25.92 10.54 2.21
CA ARG A 286 -24.87 10.51 3.25
C ARG A 286 -23.55 11.10 2.78
N HIS A 287 -23.32 11.10 1.47
CA HIS A 287 -22.12 11.66 0.88
C HIS A 287 -22.12 13.20 0.96
N LYS A 288 -20.94 13.79 1.15
CA LYS A 288 -20.72 15.23 1.43
C LYS A 288 -19.74 15.91 0.47
N SER A 289 -19.13 15.18 -0.48
CA SER A 289 -18.23 15.80 -1.45
C SER A 289 -18.96 16.62 -2.52
N PRO A 290 -18.24 17.43 -3.33
CA PRO A 290 -18.81 18.17 -4.47
C PRO A 290 -19.56 17.30 -5.49
N PHE A 291 -19.37 15.98 -5.47
CA PHE A 291 -20.05 15.04 -6.37
C PHE A 291 -21.47 14.66 -5.93
N LYS A 292 -21.94 15.07 -4.74
CA LYS A 292 -23.31 14.79 -4.28
C LYS A 292 -24.37 15.26 -5.28
N ARG A 293 -24.30 16.52 -5.72
CA ARG A 293 -25.27 17.10 -6.67
C ARG A 293 -25.26 16.37 -8.03
N PRO A 294 -24.10 16.13 -8.67
CA PRO A 294 -24.03 15.27 -9.86
C PRO A 294 -24.66 13.90 -9.66
N CYS A 295 -24.41 13.23 -8.53
CA CYS A 295 -24.98 11.91 -8.26
C CYS A 295 -26.51 11.94 -8.14
N LEU A 296 -27.06 12.93 -7.42
CA LEU A 296 -28.51 13.13 -7.32
C LEU A 296 -29.16 13.39 -8.69
N SER A 297 -28.50 14.14 -9.57
CA SER A 297 -28.99 14.39 -10.94
C SER A 297 -29.13 13.09 -11.73
N ILE A 298 -28.07 12.26 -11.73
CA ILE A 298 -28.11 10.98 -12.45
C ILE A 298 -29.13 10.04 -11.83
N LEU A 299 -29.25 10.01 -10.50
CA LEU A 299 -30.24 9.16 -9.82
C LEU A 299 -31.67 9.54 -10.20
N LYS A 300 -31.97 10.83 -10.32
CA LYS A 300 -33.27 11.31 -10.81
C LYS A 300 -33.54 10.80 -12.22
N GLU A 301 -32.56 10.88 -13.12
CA GLU A 301 -32.70 10.38 -14.50
C GLU A 301 -32.91 8.87 -14.56
N ILE A 302 -32.30 8.09 -13.65
CA ILE A 302 -32.55 6.65 -13.53
C ILE A 302 -34.00 6.39 -13.08
N LYS A 303 -34.48 7.11 -12.06
CA LYS A 303 -35.86 7.00 -11.57
C LYS A 303 -36.87 7.34 -12.68
N ASP A 304 -36.65 8.45 -13.39
CA ASP A 304 -37.51 8.92 -14.47
C ASP A 304 -37.52 7.97 -15.68
N GLY A 305 -36.42 7.24 -15.92
CA GLY A 305 -36.30 6.27 -17.02
C GLY A 305 -36.78 4.84 -16.71
N ASN A 306 -37.10 4.55 -15.45
CA ASN A 306 -37.62 3.26 -14.97
C ASN A 306 -39.15 3.29 -14.75
N LEU A 307 -39.79 4.45 -14.89
CA LEU A 307 -41.24 4.65 -14.93
C LEU A 307 -41.77 4.52 -16.36
#